data_AF-A0A974H532-F1
#
_entry.id   AF-A0A974H532-F1
#
_cell.length_a   1.000
_cell.length_b   1.000
_cell.length_c   1.000
_cell.angle_alpha   90.00
_cell.angle_beta   90.00
_cell.angle_gamma   90.00
#
_symmetry.space_group_name_H-M   'P 1'
#
loop_
_entity.id
_entity.type
_entity.pdbx_description
1 polymer ?
#
loop_
_entity_poly.entity_id
_entity_poly.type
_entity_poly.pdbx_seq_one_letter_code
_entity_poly.pdbx_strand_id
1 'polypeptide(L)'
;MASRPKHSVKIFSRCTKSDYNWLITQLQNEDFGSLVKEVHAVEIYNRYSQFIRDINNCTFAILYHSLHYGRLSITDVTDSLYDKHLEILFQNLGKEKVIVVLDDLSESTLQEKRRILQEQPSIGRYSQDLILFSQTEKKAGFKQNTLEPLKKTLKASCKFINYI
;
A
#
# COMPACT_ATOMS: atom_id res chain seq x y z
N MET A 1 30.93 6.67 -1.21
CA MET A 1 29.73 6.97 -0.39
C MET A 1 28.69 5.90 -0.70
N ALA A 2 28.25 5.11 0.28
CA ALA A 2 27.18 4.14 0.04
C ALA A 2 25.88 4.89 -0.29
N SER A 3 25.22 4.52 -1.40
CA SER A 3 23.90 5.06 -1.72
C SER A 3 22.91 4.66 -0.62
N ARG A 4 22.01 5.56 -0.23
CA ARG A 4 20.94 5.21 0.71
C ARG A 4 20.10 4.08 0.12
N PRO A 5 19.71 3.07 0.91
CA PRO A 5 18.92 1.96 0.40
C PRO A 5 17.56 2.46 -0.09
N LYS A 6 17.22 2.09 -1.32
CA LYS A 6 15.94 2.40 -1.98
C LYS A 6 15.06 1.16 -1.99
N HIS A 7 13.75 1.36 -1.94
CA HIS A 7 12.78 0.27 -1.97
C HIS A 7 12.47 -0.21 -3.39
N SER A 8 12.36 -1.53 -3.57
CA SER A 8 11.61 -2.12 -4.67
C SER A 8 10.17 -2.26 -4.19
N VAL A 9 9.30 -1.39 -4.69
CA VAL A 9 7.91 -1.30 -4.24
C VAL A 9 7.06 -2.22 -5.09
N LYS A 10 6.24 -3.05 -4.46
CA LYS A 10 5.19 -3.82 -5.15
C LYS A 10 3.81 -3.37 -4.69
N ILE A 11 2.95 -3.03 -5.65
CA ILE A 11 1.54 -2.70 -5.43
C ILE A 11 0.73 -3.95 -5.73
N PHE A 12 0.20 -4.57 -4.69
CA PHE A 12 -0.65 -5.74 -4.78
C PHE A 12 -2.12 -5.29 -4.80
N SER A 13 -2.87 -5.68 -5.83
CA SER A 13 -4.25 -5.25 -5.99
C SER A 13 -5.10 -6.29 -6.72
N ARG A 14 -6.40 -6.33 -6.43
CA ARG A 14 -7.39 -7.04 -7.26
C ARG A 14 -7.97 -6.14 -8.37
N CYS A 15 -7.72 -4.84 -8.28
CA CYS A 15 -8.10 -3.88 -9.30
C CYS A 15 -7.14 -3.99 -10.49
N THR A 16 -7.58 -3.48 -11.64
CA THR A 16 -6.74 -3.42 -12.82
C THR A 16 -5.63 -2.38 -12.62
N LYS A 17 -4.47 -2.57 -13.28
CA LYS A 17 -3.36 -1.60 -13.20
C LYS A 17 -3.78 -0.17 -13.56
N SER A 18 -4.73 -0.01 -14.48
CA SER A 18 -5.28 1.30 -14.86
C SER A 18 -5.87 2.07 -13.68
N ASP A 19 -6.48 1.39 -12.70
CA ASP A 19 -7.17 2.03 -11.56
C ASP A 19 -6.19 2.79 -10.64
N TYR A 20 -4.94 2.31 -10.56
CA TYR A 20 -3.89 2.87 -9.71
C TYR A 20 -2.64 3.29 -10.49
N ASN A 21 -2.75 3.48 -11.81
CA ASN A 21 -1.62 3.94 -12.62
C ASN A 21 -1.12 5.32 -12.14
N TRP A 22 -2.02 6.14 -11.61
CA TRP A 22 -1.67 7.41 -10.97
C TRP A 22 -0.67 7.20 -9.81
N LEU A 23 -0.85 6.18 -8.97
CA LEU A 23 0.01 5.91 -7.82
C LEU A 23 1.38 5.43 -8.27
N ILE A 24 1.42 4.61 -9.32
CA ILE A 24 2.66 4.16 -9.97
C ILE A 24 3.44 5.38 -10.46
N THR A 25 2.80 6.26 -11.23
CA THR A 25 3.43 7.48 -11.77
C THR A 25 3.99 8.35 -10.65
N GLN A 26 3.28 8.50 -9.54
CA GLN A 26 3.74 9.30 -8.40
C GLN A 26 4.96 8.67 -7.72
N LEU A 27 4.94 7.36 -7.48
CA LEU A 27 6.06 6.63 -6.86
C LEU A 27 7.32 6.60 -7.74
N GLN A 28 7.16 6.74 -9.05
CA GLN A 28 8.26 6.82 -10.02
C GLN A 28 8.77 8.24 -10.26
N ASN A 29 8.08 9.27 -9.74
CA ASN A 29 8.49 10.66 -9.88
C ASN A 29 9.75 10.98 -9.05
N GLU A 30 10.46 12.05 -9.42
CA GLU A 30 11.70 12.52 -8.78
C GLU A 30 11.55 12.73 -7.27
N ASP A 31 10.37 13.18 -6.82
CA ASP A 31 10.04 13.36 -5.39
C ASP A 31 10.21 12.08 -4.55
N PHE A 32 10.05 10.91 -5.19
CA PHE A 32 10.24 9.60 -4.60
C PHE A 32 11.54 8.92 -5.04
N GLY A 33 12.24 9.45 -6.03
CA GLY A 33 13.42 8.82 -6.65
C GLY A 33 14.59 8.58 -5.68
N SER A 34 14.63 9.27 -4.53
CA SER A 34 15.61 9.00 -3.46
C SER A 34 15.23 7.84 -2.54
N LEU A 35 13.97 7.39 -2.56
CA LEU A 35 13.40 6.36 -1.69
C LEU A 35 12.96 5.11 -2.46
N VAL A 36 12.59 5.25 -3.73
CA VAL A 36 12.03 4.19 -4.57
C VAL A 36 13.01 3.91 -5.72
N LYS A 37 13.36 2.63 -5.90
CA LYS A 37 14.20 2.15 -7.00
C LYS A 37 13.35 1.79 -8.21
N GLU A 38 12.27 1.06 -7.96
CA GLU A 38 11.40 0.50 -8.99
C GLU A 38 10.01 0.22 -8.37
N VAL A 39 8.99 0.18 -9.23
CA VAL A 39 7.60 -0.06 -8.83
C VAL A 39 7.02 -1.13 -9.74
N HIS A 40 6.46 -2.18 -9.14
CA HIS A 40 5.80 -3.26 -9.86
C HIS A 40 4.33 -3.37 -9.45
N ALA A 41 3.45 -3.49 -10.43
CA ALA A 41 2.05 -3.83 -10.23
C ALA A 41 1.90 -5.36 -10.19
N VAL A 42 1.22 -5.87 -9.18
CA VAL A 42 0.95 -7.29 -8.99
C VAL A 42 -0.55 -7.51 -8.81
N GLU A 43 -1.15 -8.25 -9.73
CA GLU A 43 -2.56 -8.62 -9.61
C GLU A 43 -2.72 -9.77 -8.60
N ILE A 44 -3.67 -9.62 -7.68
CA ILE A 44 -3.98 -10.62 -6.65
C ILE A 44 -5.09 -11.53 -7.18
N TYR A 45 -4.79 -12.82 -7.23
CA TYR A 45 -5.77 -13.87 -7.48
C TYR A 45 -5.93 -14.76 -6.25
N ASN A 46 -6.90 -15.69 -6.30
CA ASN A 46 -7.16 -16.62 -5.19
C ASN A 46 -6.05 -17.70 -5.01
N ARG A 47 -4.93 -17.60 -5.73
CA ARG A 47 -3.83 -18.57 -5.73
C ARG A 47 -2.68 -18.07 -4.86
N TYR A 48 -2.72 -18.38 -3.57
CA TYR A 48 -1.71 -17.95 -2.58
C TYR A 48 -0.27 -18.38 -2.90
N SER A 49 -0.07 -19.53 -3.55
CA SER A 49 1.28 -19.98 -3.93
C SER A 49 1.92 -19.06 -4.99
N GLN A 50 1.11 -18.44 -5.84
CA GLN A 50 1.59 -17.42 -6.78
C GLN A 50 1.92 -16.13 -6.04
N PHE A 51 1.04 -15.70 -5.14
CA PHE A 51 1.27 -14.49 -4.34
C PHE A 51 2.59 -14.53 -3.56
N ILE A 52 2.94 -15.68 -2.95
CA ILE A 52 4.22 -15.85 -2.25
C ILE A 52 5.40 -15.65 -3.21
N ARG A 53 5.33 -16.21 -4.43
CA ARG A 53 6.38 -15.97 -5.45
C ARG A 53 6.44 -14.51 -5.86
N ASP A 54 5.30 -13.86 -5.97
CA ASP A 54 5.22 -12.45 -6.36
C ASP A 54 5.78 -11.51 -5.28
N ILE A 55 5.98 -11.95 -4.04
CA ILE A 55 6.66 -11.17 -3.00
C ILE A 55 8.18 -11.17 -3.19
N ASN A 56 8.75 -12.12 -3.91
CA ASN A 56 10.22 -12.17 -4.11
C ASN A 56 10.76 -10.85 -4.67
N ASN A 57 11.90 -10.40 -4.14
CA ASN A 57 12.54 -9.11 -4.46
C ASN A 57 11.69 -7.86 -4.13
N CYS A 58 10.61 -8.00 -3.35
CA CYS A 58 9.89 -6.88 -2.77
C CYS A 58 10.60 -6.43 -1.49
N THR A 59 10.80 -5.12 -1.32
CA THR A 59 11.29 -4.56 -0.05
C THR A 59 10.30 -3.58 0.59
N PHE A 60 9.17 -3.32 -0.08
CA PHE A 60 8.06 -2.55 0.47
C PHE A 60 6.77 -2.90 -0.27
N ALA A 61 5.72 -3.25 0.46
CA ALA A 61 4.44 -3.65 -0.12
C ALA A 61 3.36 -2.60 0.12
N ILE A 62 2.61 -2.33 -0.93
CA ILE A 62 1.37 -1.55 -0.88
C ILE A 62 0.24 -2.51 -1.23
N LEU A 63 -0.66 -2.77 -0.29
CA LEU A 63 -1.91 -3.45 -0.58
C LEU A 63 -2.94 -2.39 -0.97
N TYR A 64 -3.35 -2.40 -2.24
CA TYR A 64 -4.24 -1.39 -2.80
C TYR A 64 -5.65 -1.96 -3.02
N HIS A 65 -6.66 -1.14 -2.74
CA HIS A 65 -8.04 -1.40 -3.09
C HIS A 65 -8.76 -0.09 -3.48
N SER A 66 -9.58 -0.14 -4.52
CA SER A 66 -10.48 0.94 -4.91
C SER A 66 -11.93 0.56 -4.61
N LEU A 67 -12.69 1.51 -4.07
CA LEU A 67 -14.11 1.36 -3.78
C LEU A 67 -14.96 1.16 -5.03
N HIS A 68 -14.48 1.54 -6.21
CA HIS A 68 -15.16 1.24 -7.47
C HIS A 68 -15.17 -0.26 -7.80
N TYR A 69 -14.29 -1.04 -7.16
CA TYR A 69 -14.09 -2.46 -7.43
C TYR A 69 -14.70 -3.38 -6.36
N GLY A 70 -15.53 -2.83 -5.45
CA GLY A 70 -16.23 -3.64 -4.46
C GLY A 70 -16.53 -2.91 -3.15
N ARG A 71 -16.59 -3.69 -2.08
CA ARG A 71 -16.92 -3.21 -0.73
C ARG A 71 -15.67 -2.64 -0.05
N LEU A 72 -15.86 -1.61 0.77
CA LEU A 72 -14.80 -1.04 1.61
C LEU A 72 -14.19 -2.06 2.58
N SER A 73 -15.03 -2.99 3.05
CA SER A 73 -14.64 -4.06 3.95
C SER A 73 -13.84 -5.10 3.17
N ILE A 74 -12.52 -4.92 3.20
CA ILE A 74 -11.57 -5.82 2.55
C ILE A 74 -11.05 -6.87 3.52
N THR A 75 -10.89 -6.57 4.81
CA THR A 75 -10.45 -7.50 5.87
C THR A 75 -11.56 -7.72 6.91
N ASP A 76 -11.37 -8.71 7.79
CA ASP A 76 -12.24 -8.96 8.96
C ASP A 76 -13.72 -9.18 8.61
N VAL A 77 -13.96 -9.71 7.41
CA VAL A 77 -15.26 -10.14 6.90
C VAL A 77 -15.18 -11.59 6.44
N THR A 78 -16.31 -12.30 6.43
CA THR A 78 -16.37 -13.70 6.00
C THR A 78 -15.74 -13.88 4.62
N ASP A 79 -14.84 -14.85 4.51
CA ASP A 79 -14.11 -15.19 3.28
C ASP A 79 -13.27 -14.03 2.70
N SER A 80 -12.83 -13.09 3.55
CA SER A 80 -11.85 -12.09 3.14
C SER A 80 -10.58 -12.76 2.62
N LEU A 81 -10.33 -12.58 1.32
CA LEU A 81 -9.07 -12.98 0.74
C LEU A 81 -7.93 -12.10 1.27
N TYR A 82 -8.20 -10.82 1.57
CA TYR A 82 -7.18 -9.84 1.94
C TYR A 82 -6.57 -10.11 3.31
N ASP A 83 -7.29 -10.72 4.25
CA ASP A 83 -6.74 -11.09 5.58
C ASP A 83 -5.45 -11.89 5.43
N LYS A 84 -5.52 -12.98 4.65
CA LYS A 84 -4.38 -13.86 4.43
C LYS A 84 -3.29 -13.21 3.59
N HIS A 85 -3.64 -12.39 2.59
CA HIS A 85 -2.63 -11.67 1.81
C HIS A 85 -1.85 -10.67 2.68
N LEU A 86 -2.56 -9.92 3.53
CA LEU A 86 -1.95 -8.93 4.40
C LEU A 86 -1.09 -9.58 5.48
N GLU A 87 -1.54 -10.69 6.06
CA GLU A 87 -0.74 -11.49 6.98
C GLU A 87 0.54 -12.00 6.31
N ILE A 88 0.46 -12.56 5.09
CA ILE A 88 1.64 -13.05 4.36
C ILE A 88 2.63 -11.90 4.10
N LEU A 89 2.15 -10.71 3.70
CA LEU A 89 3.01 -9.54 3.51
C LEU A 89 3.72 -9.16 4.82
N PHE A 90 2.98 -9.11 5.92
CA PHE A 90 3.52 -8.84 7.25
C PHE A 90 4.61 -9.85 7.64
N GLN A 91 4.37 -11.15 7.47
CA GLN A 91 5.33 -12.20 7.84
C GLN A 91 6.63 -12.14 7.01
N ASN A 92 6.55 -11.71 5.75
CA ASN A 92 7.71 -11.66 4.86
C ASN A 92 8.50 -10.35 4.95
N LEU A 93 7.83 -9.22 5.20
CA LEU A 93 8.45 -7.89 5.10
C LEU A 93 8.59 -7.16 6.44
N GLY A 94 7.80 -7.56 7.44
CA GLY A 94 7.61 -6.80 8.67
C GLY A 94 6.56 -5.70 8.51
N LYS A 95 5.91 -5.34 9.62
CA LYS A 95 4.82 -4.35 9.66
C LYS A 95 5.25 -3.01 9.05
N GLU A 96 6.47 -2.56 9.36
CA GLU A 96 7.05 -1.28 8.96
C GLU A 96 7.22 -1.12 7.44
N LYS A 97 7.13 -2.21 6.67
CA LYS A 97 7.31 -2.25 5.21
C LYS A 97 6.01 -2.59 4.47
N VAL A 98 4.87 -2.59 5.16
CA VAL A 98 3.55 -2.89 4.60
C VAL A 98 2.63 -1.73 4.87
N ILE A 99 1.95 -1.23 3.84
CA ILE A 99 0.86 -0.26 4.00
C ILE A 99 -0.39 -0.72 3.24
N VAL A 100 -1.54 -0.21 3.68
CA VAL A 100 -2.80 -0.36 2.96
C VAL A 100 -3.19 0.99 2.36
N VAL A 101 -3.56 0.99 1.09
CA VAL A 101 -4.12 2.13 0.39
C VAL A 101 -5.55 1.81 0.01
N LEU A 102 -6.49 2.60 0.52
CA LEU A 102 -7.88 2.57 0.08
C LEU A 102 -8.16 3.81 -0.75
N ASP A 103 -8.78 3.60 -1.90
CA ASP A 103 -8.96 4.61 -2.93
C ASP A 103 -10.44 4.75 -3.33
N ASP A 104 -10.76 5.88 -3.96
CA ASP A 104 -12.10 6.28 -4.41
C ASP A 104 -13.15 6.38 -3.28
N LEU A 105 -12.70 6.70 -2.06
CA LEU A 105 -13.59 6.99 -0.95
C LEU A 105 -14.36 8.31 -1.16
N SER A 106 -15.50 8.44 -0.46
CA SER A 106 -16.20 9.72 -0.34
C SER A 106 -15.39 10.74 0.45
N GLU A 107 -14.67 10.29 1.48
CA GLU A 107 -13.86 11.13 2.37
C GLU A 107 -12.57 10.41 2.80
N SER A 108 -11.51 11.18 3.05
CA SER A 108 -10.19 10.70 3.49
C SER A 108 -9.84 11.21 4.90
N THR A 109 -10.85 11.49 5.73
CA THR A 109 -10.69 12.11 7.03
C THR A 109 -10.01 11.18 8.05
N LEU A 110 -9.41 11.77 9.09
CA LEU A 110 -8.84 10.98 10.20
C LEU A 110 -9.92 10.19 10.95
N GLN A 111 -11.14 10.73 11.04
CA GLN A 111 -12.28 10.04 11.62
C GLN A 111 -12.62 8.78 10.83
N GLU A 112 -12.70 8.90 9.50
CA GLU A 112 -12.96 7.76 8.62
C GLU A 112 -11.87 6.70 8.72
N LYS A 113 -10.60 7.12 8.73
CA LYS A 113 -9.46 6.22 8.96
C LYS A 113 -9.57 5.46 10.29
N ARG A 114 -9.96 6.13 11.38
CA ARG A 114 -10.16 5.48 12.69
C ARG A 114 -11.31 4.50 12.67
N ARG A 115 -12.43 4.88 12.04
CA ARG A 115 -13.60 4.01 11.87
C ARG A 115 -13.23 2.72 11.14
N ILE A 116 -12.53 2.84 10.01
CA ILE A 116 -12.05 1.69 9.24
C ILE A 116 -11.13 0.80 10.09
N LEU A 117 -10.15 1.37 10.80
CA LEU A 117 -9.25 0.58 11.66
C LEU A 117 -9.95 -0.10 12.84
N GLN A 118 -11.08 0.43 13.32
CA GLN A 118 -11.90 -0.20 14.35
C GLN A 118 -12.72 -1.36 13.81
N GLU A 119 -13.29 -1.20 12.62
CA GLU A 119 -14.09 -2.24 11.94
C GLU A 119 -13.22 -3.33 11.32
N GLN A 120 -12.01 -2.98 10.91
CA GLN A 120 -11.06 -3.82 10.19
C GLN A 120 -9.69 -3.85 10.89
N PRO A 121 -9.62 -4.41 12.12
CA PRO A 121 -8.41 -4.38 12.93
C PRO A 121 -7.22 -5.12 12.31
N SER A 122 -7.44 -6.06 11.38
CA SER A 122 -6.35 -6.76 10.69
C SER A 122 -5.48 -5.81 9.87
N ILE A 123 -6.04 -4.71 9.35
CA ILE A 123 -5.27 -3.63 8.71
C ILE A 123 -4.25 -3.07 9.71
N GLY A 124 -4.72 -2.58 10.86
CA GLY A 124 -3.85 -1.99 11.89
C GLY A 124 -2.89 -2.97 12.53
N ARG A 125 -3.22 -4.27 12.53
CA ARG A 125 -2.36 -5.35 13.04
C ARG A 125 -1.16 -5.58 12.13
N TYR A 126 -1.38 -5.71 10.83
CA TYR A 126 -0.41 -6.21 9.86
C TYR A 126 0.25 -5.12 9.00
N SER A 127 -0.29 -3.90 8.94
CA SER A 127 0.33 -2.79 8.21
C SER A 127 0.81 -1.66 9.12
N GLN A 128 1.84 -0.95 8.67
CA GLN A 128 2.35 0.25 9.33
C GLN A 128 1.36 1.41 9.26
N ASP A 129 0.65 1.53 8.14
CA ASP A 129 -0.27 2.63 7.92
C ASP A 129 -1.44 2.23 7.01
N LEU A 130 -2.50 3.03 7.12
CA LEU A 130 -3.67 3.05 6.25
C LEU A 130 -3.78 4.44 5.64
N ILE A 131 -3.68 4.53 4.32
CA ILE A 131 -3.78 5.79 3.58
C ILE A 131 -5.08 5.78 2.78
N LEU A 132 -5.87 6.84 2.92
CA LEU A 132 -7.16 7.00 2.26
C LEU A 132 -7.03 8.06 1.17
N PHE A 133 -7.57 7.77 -0.01
CA PHE A 133 -7.71 8.74 -1.09
C PHE A 133 -9.17 8.87 -1.48
N SER A 134 -9.67 10.10 -1.46
CA SER A 134 -11.01 10.42 -1.90
C SER A 134 -11.06 10.73 -3.40
N GLN A 135 -12.24 10.56 -4.00
CA GLN A 135 -12.47 10.93 -5.40
C GLN A 135 -12.22 12.42 -5.66
N THR A 136 -12.49 13.27 -4.68
CA THR A 136 -12.30 14.72 -4.78
C THR A 136 -10.83 15.08 -4.85
N GLU A 137 -9.97 14.44 -4.07
CA GLU A 137 -8.52 14.65 -4.10
C GLU A 137 -7.91 14.23 -5.44
N LYS A 138 -8.38 13.12 -6.01
CA LYS A 138 -7.98 12.68 -7.36
C LYS A 138 -8.36 13.70 -8.43
N LYS A 139 -9.60 14.19 -8.41
CA LYS A 139 -10.14 15.13 -9.42
C LYS A 139 -9.47 16.50 -9.34
N ALA A 140 -9.09 16.94 -8.14
CA ALA A 140 -8.43 18.23 -7.93
C ALA A 140 -6.95 18.25 -8.34
N GLY A 141 -6.40 17.11 -8.76
CA GLY A 141 -4.96 16.91 -8.91
C GLY A 141 -4.30 16.68 -7.54
N PHE A 142 -3.48 15.63 -7.44
CA PHE A 142 -2.79 15.34 -6.19
C PHE A 142 -1.94 16.54 -5.75
N LYS A 143 -2.28 17.13 -4.61
CA LYS A 143 -1.43 18.13 -3.97
C LYS A 143 -0.21 17.40 -3.39
N GLN A 144 0.95 18.06 -3.37
CA GLN A 144 2.18 17.50 -2.77
C GLN A 144 1.94 16.92 -1.37
N ASN A 145 1.11 17.58 -0.55
CA ASN A 145 0.77 17.14 0.80
C ASN A 145 0.01 15.79 0.87
N THR A 146 -0.70 15.40 -0.19
CA THR A 146 -1.56 14.20 -0.20
C THR A 146 -0.72 12.92 -0.16
N LEU A 147 0.53 12.96 -0.63
CA LEU A 147 1.44 11.81 -0.64
C LEU A 147 2.50 11.86 0.47
N GLU A 148 2.52 12.91 1.28
CA GLU A 148 3.46 13.03 2.40
C GLU A 148 3.38 11.86 3.41
N PRO A 149 2.19 11.30 3.74
CA PRO A 149 2.13 10.12 4.61
C PRO A 149 2.87 8.91 4.01
N LEU A 150 2.71 8.69 2.70
CA LEU A 150 3.38 7.62 1.96
C LEU A 150 4.90 7.83 1.95
N LYS A 151 5.34 9.05 1.61
CA LYS A 151 6.75 9.43 1.58
C LYS A 151 7.42 9.30 2.95
N LYS A 152 6.73 9.73 4.01
CA LYS A 152 7.20 9.59 5.40
C LYS A 152 7.37 8.12 5.79
N THR A 153 6.41 7.28 5.41
CA THR A 153 6.46 5.84 5.71
C THR A 153 7.62 5.15 4.99
N LEU A 154 7.77 5.38 3.68
CA LEU A 154 8.92 4.87 2.90
C LEU A 154 10.26 5.34 3.47
N LYS A 155 10.35 6.61 3.87
CA LYS A 155 11.58 7.15 4.48
C LYS A 155 11.88 6.52 5.84
N ALA A 156 10.86 6.20 6.63
CA ALA A 156 11.03 5.53 7.91
C ALA A 156 11.51 4.08 7.71
N SER A 157 10.95 3.36 6.74
CA SER A 157 11.33 1.97 6.42
C SER A 157 12.76 1.84 5.88
N CYS A 158 13.28 2.85 5.16
CA CYS A 158 14.68 2.88 4.72
C CYS A 158 15.70 2.76 5.86
N LYS A 159 15.36 3.20 7.08
CA LYS A 159 16.28 3.12 8.24
C LYS A 159 16.50 1.68 8.71
N PHE A 160 15.56 0.78 8.42
CA PHE A 160 15.59 -0.61 8.86
C PHE A 160 16.26 -1.56 7.86
N ILE A 161 16.67 -1.08 6.68
CA ILE A 161 17.40 -1.91 5.69
C ILE A 161 18.85 -2.18 6.13
N ASN A 162 19.41 -1.37 7.04
CA ASN A 162 20.83 -1.46 7.45
C ASN A 162 21.14 -2.52 8.52
N TYR A 163 20.23 -3.46 8.79
CA TYR A 163 20.39 -4.46 9.87
C TYR A 163 20.36 -5.92 9.40
N ILE A 164 20.53 -6.17 8.10
CA ILE A 164 20.67 -7.53 7.54
C ILE A 164 22.01 -7.64 6.82
#